data_AF-A0A952Y3X9-F1
#
_entry.id   AF-A0A952Y3X9-F1
#
_cell.length_a   1.000
_cell.length_b   1.000
_cell.length_c   1.000
_cell.angle_alpha   90.00
_cell.angle_beta   90.00
_cell.angle_gamma   90.00
#
_symmetry.space_group_name_H-M   'P 1'
#
loop_
_entity.id
_entity.type
_entity.pdbx_description
1 polymer ?
#
loop_
_entity_poly.entity_id
_entity_poly.type
_entity_poly.pdbx_seq_one_letter_code
_entity_poly.pdbx_strand_id
1 'polypeptide(L)'
;MSLRSVRRDYLTRPIHRWAKRALPKMSETERAAIEAGDVWWDAELFSGNPDWRVLMQAPPAKLSPEEQAFLEGPVRELCGMLDEWKISWEEGDLPPEVWRFMREKKFFGMIIPKKYGGLGFSAFAHSEVIRTLSSRSNTGAVTVMVPNSLGPGELLMQFGTDAQRDHWLPRLASGEEIPCFGLTSAQAGSDAAAMTDTGVVCRGSFNGKEVLGIRLNWRKRYITLCPVATVLGLAFKLYDPDGLLGEKEDIGITVALIPTNLPGVTTGRRHLPAFQFFQNGPTEGKDVFIPLDFVIGGEKQAGRGWRMLMAALAAGRGISLPSLS
;
A
#
# COMPACT_ATOMS: atom_id res chain seq x y z
N MET A 1 10.50 -46.57 -28.66
CA MET A 1 9.96 -45.56 -27.72
C MET A 1 10.76 -45.59 -26.44
N SER A 2 11.12 -44.43 -25.87
CA SER A 2 11.81 -44.35 -24.58
C SER A 2 10.82 -44.61 -23.44
N LEU A 3 11.26 -45.24 -22.34
CA LEU A 3 10.47 -45.34 -21.10
C LEU A 3 9.90 -43.97 -20.65
N ARG A 4 10.63 -42.87 -20.93
CA ARG A 4 10.17 -41.50 -20.67
C ARG A 4 8.99 -41.10 -21.56
N SER A 5 8.99 -41.48 -22.84
CA SER A 5 7.88 -41.15 -23.76
C SER A 5 6.64 -41.97 -23.42
N VAL A 6 6.80 -43.25 -23.07
CA VAL A 6 5.66 -44.10 -22.67
C VAL A 6 5.00 -43.58 -21.39
N ARG A 7 5.79 -43.28 -20.35
CA ARG A 7 5.28 -42.68 -19.10
C ARG A 7 4.56 -41.36 -19.38
N ARG A 8 5.18 -40.46 -20.16
CA ARG A 8 4.61 -39.15 -20.46
C ARG A 8 3.28 -39.29 -21.18
N ASP A 9 3.24 -40.06 -22.27
CA ASP A 9 2.11 -40.04 -23.20
C ASP A 9 0.93 -40.92 -22.76
N TYR A 10 1.20 -42.03 -22.08
CA TYR A 10 0.17 -43.01 -21.68
C TYR A 10 -0.18 -43.01 -20.19
N LEU A 11 0.66 -42.45 -19.31
CA LEU A 11 0.38 -42.37 -17.87
C LEU A 11 0.16 -40.92 -17.43
N THR A 12 1.16 -40.06 -17.61
CA THR A 12 1.13 -38.68 -17.09
C THR A 12 0.12 -37.80 -17.81
N ARG A 13 0.04 -37.87 -19.15
CA ARG A 13 -0.87 -37.02 -19.94
C ARG A 13 -2.35 -37.29 -19.66
N PRO A 14 -2.82 -38.55 -19.57
CA PRO A 14 -4.21 -38.85 -19.20
C PRO A 14 -4.54 -38.41 -17.77
N ILE A 15 -3.66 -38.69 -16.79
CA ILE A 15 -3.83 -38.25 -15.40
C ILE A 15 -3.92 -36.72 -15.31
N HIS A 16 -3.02 -36.01 -15.99
CA HIS A 16 -3.04 -34.55 -16.02
C HIS A 16 -4.32 -33.98 -16.66
N ARG A 17 -4.83 -34.57 -17.75
CA ARG A 17 -6.10 -34.14 -18.37
C ARG A 17 -7.29 -34.32 -17.44
N TRP A 18 -7.33 -35.42 -16.69
CA TRP A 18 -8.37 -35.67 -15.69
C TRP A 18 -8.24 -34.69 -14.53
N ALA A 19 -7.05 -34.54 -13.94
CA ALA A 19 -6.78 -33.63 -12.84
C ALA A 19 -7.11 -32.17 -13.20
N LYS A 20 -6.76 -31.72 -14.41
CA LYS A 20 -7.08 -30.38 -14.92
C LYS A 20 -8.59 -30.08 -14.95
N ARG A 21 -9.45 -31.10 -15.10
CA ARG A 21 -10.92 -30.96 -15.04
C ARG A 21 -11.47 -30.96 -13.63
N ALA A 22 -10.77 -31.61 -12.68
CA ALA A 22 -11.17 -31.69 -11.28
C ALA A 22 -10.69 -30.49 -10.45
N LEU A 23 -9.67 -29.77 -10.92
CA LEU A 23 -9.18 -28.56 -10.26
C LEU A 23 -10.20 -27.42 -10.42
N PRO A 24 -10.51 -26.69 -9.33
CA PRO A 24 -11.40 -25.54 -9.39
C PRO A 24 -10.87 -24.49 -10.37
N LYS A 25 -11.78 -23.83 -11.09
CA LYS A 25 -11.43 -22.69 -11.94
C LYS A 25 -11.02 -21.53 -11.03
N MET A 26 -9.83 -20.99 -11.28
CA MET A 26 -9.32 -19.81 -10.59
C MET A 26 -10.29 -18.64 -10.78
N SER A 27 -10.69 -18.02 -9.67
CA SER A 27 -11.54 -16.82 -9.65
C SER A 27 -10.82 -15.62 -10.29
N GLU A 28 -11.58 -14.59 -10.68
CA GLU A 28 -11.00 -13.36 -11.25
C GLU A 28 -10.08 -12.64 -10.25
N THR A 29 -10.41 -12.66 -8.96
CA THR A 29 -9.59 -12.08 -7.89
C THR A 29 -8.29 -12.86 -7.69
N GLU A 30 -8.33 -14.19 -7.69
CA GLU A 30 -7.11 -15.01 -7.64
C GLU A 30 -6.23 -14.78 -8.88
N ARG A 31 -6.83 -14.68 -10.08
CA ARG A 31 -6.10 -14.36 -11.30
C ARG A 31 -5.38 -13.02 -11.20
N ALA A 32 -6.12 -11.98 -10.81
CA ALA A 32 -5.57 -10.64 -10.68
C ALA A 32 -4.48 -10.56 -9.60
N ALA A 33 -4.54 -11.38 -8.55
CA ALA A 33 -3.47 -11.47 -7.56
C ALA A 33 -2.19 -12.09 -8.12
N ILE A 34 -2.30 -13.15 -8.92
CA ILE A 34 -1.14 -13.78 -9.57
C ILE A 34 -0.53 -12.86 -10.63
N GLU A 35 -1.37 -12.21 -11.45
CA GLU A 35 -0.93 -11.30 -12.52
C GLU A 35 -0.38 -9.96 -12.02
N ALA A 36 -0.64 -9.59 -10.75
CA ALA A 36 -0.12 -8.36 -10.16
C ALA A 36 1.34 -8.47 -9.70
N GLY A 37 1.86 -9.69 -9.51
CA GLY A 37 3.23 -9.92 -9.07
C GLY A 37 4.21 -10.17 -10.22
N ASP A 38 5.48 -9.85 -9.99
CA ASP A 38 6.58 -10.29 -10.85
C ASP A 38 7.13 -11.63 -10.35
N VAL A 39 7.67 -12.42 -11.28
CA VAL A 39 8.38 -13.67 -10.98
C VAL A 39 9.88 -13.41 -10.94
N TRP A 40 10.54 -13.84 -9.87
CA TRP A 40 11.99 -13.77 -9.76
C TRP A 40 12.60 -15.19 -9.77
N TRP A 41 13.76 -15.38 -9.14
CA TRP A 41 14.45 -16.67 -9.11
C TRP A 41 13.67 -17.74 -8.35
N ASP A 42 12.73 -17.38 -7.48
CA ASP A 42 11.82 -18.32 -6.83
C ASP A 42 11.02 -19.17 -7.85
N ALA A 43 10.70 -18.63 -9.02
CA ALA A 43 10.07 -19.40 -10.11
C ALA A 43 10.95 -20.58 -10.58
N GLU A 44 12.27 -20.41 -10.60
CA GLU A 44 13.22 -21.47 -10.93
C GLU A 44 13.12 -22.63 -9.93
N LEU A 45 12.92 -22.33 -8.65
CA LEU A 45 12.74 -23.35 -7.61
C LEU A 45 11.46 -24.16 -7.84
N PHE A 46 10.35 -23.49 -8.13
CA PHE A 46 9.07 -24.14 -8.41
C PHE A 46 9.04 -24.91 -9.74
N SER A 47 9.98 -24.64 -10.65
CA SER A 47 10.14 -25.42 -11.89
C SER A 47 10.61 -26.86 -11.64
N GLY A 48 11.20 -27.14 -10.47
CA GLY A 48 11.80 -28.43 -10.12
C GLY A 48 13.17 -28.70 -10.76
N ASN A 49 13.73 -27.74 -11.51
CA ASN A 49 15.09 -27.80 -12.05
C ASN A 49 15.73 -26.40 -12.09
N PRO A 50 16.02 -25.79 -10.93
CA PRO A 50 16.49 -24.41 -10.87
C PRO A 50 17.88 -24.21 -11.46
N ASP A 51 18.07 -23.14 -12.25
CA ASP A 51 19.41 -22.68 -12.60
C ASP A 51 20.02 -21.84 -11.46
N TRP A 52 20.84 -22.49 -10.63
CA TRP A 52 21.55 -21.86 -9.52
C TRP A 52 22.53 -20.76 -9.94
N ARG A 53 22.99 -20.76 -11.20
CA ARG A 53 23.92 -19.74 -11.69
C ARG A 53 23.25 -18.37 -11.73
N VAL A 54 21.95 -18.33 -12.03
CA VAL A 54 21.17 -17.08 -12.04
C VAL A 54 21.16 -16.45 -10.64
N LEU A 55 20.94 -17.26 -9.60
CA LEU A 55 20.99 -16.78 -8.21
C LEU A 55 22.40 -16.33 -7.82
N MET A 56 23.42 -17.14 -8.11
CA MET A 56 24.81 -16.85 -7.71
C MET A 56 25.42 -15.66 -8.47
N GLN A 57 24.89 -15.32 -9.64
CA GLN A 57 25.30 -14.15 -10.43
C GLN A 57 24.54 -12.88 -10.07
N ALA A 58 23.48 -12.98 -9.25
CA ALA A 58 22.76 -11.80 -8.79
C ALA A 58 23.73 -10.88 -8.02
N PRO A 59 23.91 -9.63 -8.45
CA PRO A 59 24.84 -8.73 -7.79
C PRO A 59 24.36 -8.44 -6.37
N PRO A 60 25.26 -8.28 -5.39
CA PRO A 60 24.87 -7.84 -4.06
C PRO A 60 24.24 -6.45 -4.16
N ALA A 61 23.17 -6.23 -3.41
CA ALA A 61 22.58 -4.91 -3.28
C ALA A 61 23.61 -3.96 -2.65
N LYS A 62 23.72 -2.73 -3.18
CA LYS A 62 24.65 -1.71 -2.73
C LYS A 62 23.93 -0.37 -2.63
N LEU A 63 24.27 0.39 -1.61
CA LEU A 63 23.83 1.77 -1.48
C LEU A 63 24.66 2.64 -2.43
N SER A 64 23.99 3.56 -3.11
CA SER A 64 24.67 4.66 -3.80
C SER A 64 25.33 5.60 -2.78
N PRO A 65 26.29 6.44 -3.21
CA PRO A 65 26.93 7.40 -2.30
C PRO A 65 25.94 8.34 -1.60
N GLU A 66 24.86 8.72 -2.28
CA GLU A 66 23.80 9.58 -1.71
C GLU A 66 22.96 8.84 -0.66
N GLU A 67 22.58 7.59 -0.93
CA GLU A 67 21.85 6.75 0.03
C GLU A 67 22.72 6.45 1.27
N GLN A 68 24.01 6.16 1.05
CA GLN A 68 24.97 5.97 2.15
C GLN A 68 25.09 7.24 3.00
N ALA A 69 25.24 8.41 2.38
CA ALA A 69 25.31 9.68 3.09
C ALA A 69 24.02 9.99 3.86
N PHE A 70 22.86 9.61 3.33
CA PHE A 70 21.59 9.74 4.05
C PHE A 70 21.54 8.83 5.28
N LEU A 71 21.99 7.59 5.13
CA LEU A 71 22.05 6.60 6.21
C LEU A 71 23.03 7.01 7.32
N GLU A 72 24.16 7.60 6.97
CA GLU A 72 25.20 8.02 7.93
C GLU A 72 24.92 9.39 8.57
N GLY A 73 24.18 10.27 7.89
CA GLY A 73 23.79 11.59 8.40
C GLY A 73 22.36 11.60 8.95
N PRO A 74 21.37 12.02 8.14
CA PRO A 74 19.97 12.15 8.57
C PRO A 74 19.41 10.99 9.40
N VAL A 75 19.68 9.74 9.03
CA VAL A 75 19.17 8.57 9.78
C VAL A 75 19.82 8.47 11.16
N ARG A 76 21.14 8.67 11.26
CA ARG A 76 21.84 8.67 12.55
C ARG A 76 21.37 9.81 13.45
N GLU A 77 21.16 10.99 12.89
CA GLU A 77 20.60 12.13 13.61
C GLU A 77 19.20 11.82 14.13
N LEU A 78 18.32 11.26 13.29
CA LEU A 78 16.98 10.82 13.71
C LEU A 78 17.04 9.77 14.82
N CYS A 79 17.92 8.78 14.73
CA CYS A 79 18.12 7.80 15.82
C CYS A 79 18.53 8.48 17.14
N GLY A 80 19.35 9.54 17.09
CA GLY A 80 19.74 10.32 18.26
C GLY A 80 18.58 11.12 18.87
N MET A 81 17.61 11.55 18.06
CA MET A 81 16.41 12.27 18.52
C MET A 81 15.32 11.36 19.09
N LEU A 82 15.35 10.06 18.78
CA LEU A 82 14.35 9.10 19.22
C LEU A 82 14.66 8.62 20.64
N ASP A 83 13.82 9.03 21.59
CA ASP A 83 13.83 8.56 22.98
C ASP A 83 12.52 7.79 23.28
N GLU A 84 12.62 6.46 23.38
CA GLU A 84 11.44 5.60 23.55
C GLU A 84 10.74 5.81 24.90
N TRP A 85 11.47 6.26 25.95
CA TRP A 85 10.86 6.56 27.24
C TRP A 85 9.93 7.76 27.10
N LYS A 86 10.44 8.87 26.54
CA LYS A 86 9.65 10.07 26.28
C LYS A 86 8.46 9.77 25.36
N ILE A 87 8.70 9.03 24.28
CA ILE A 87 7.65 8.64 23.31
C ILE A 87 6.55 7.82 23.99
N SER A 88 6.90 6.84 24.81
CA SER A 88 5.92 5.88 25.36
C SER A 88 5.22 6.38 26.62
N TRP A 89 5.95 7.05 27.52
CA TRP A 89 5.48 7.31 28.88
C TRP A 89 5.15 8.77 29.16
N GLU A 90 5.71 9.71 28.40
CA GLU A 90 5.49 11.15 28.63
C GLU A 90 4.53 11.74 27.58
N GLU A 91 4.82 11.53 26.30
CA GLU A 91 4.09 12.15 25.19
C GLU A 91 3.01 11.22 24.62
N GLY A 92 3.27 9.92 24.67
CA GLY A 92 2.48 8.92 23.95
C GLY A 92 2.61 9.04 22.43
N ASP A 93 3.47 9.87 21.86
CA ASP A 93 3.68 10.08 20.42
C ASP A 93 5.14 10.48 20.17
N LEU A 94 5.55 10.53 18.90
CA LEU A 94 6.81 11.16 18.54
C LEU A 94 6.77 12.66 18.91
N PRO A 95 7.82 13.20 19.56
CA PRO A 95 7.90 14.62 19.86
C PRO A 95 7.75 15.50 18.60
N PRO A 96 7.15 16.70 18.69
CA PRO A 96 6.92 17.57 17.54
C PRO A 96 8.19 17.91 16.75
N GLU A 97 9.34 18.04 17.42
CA GLU A 97 10.65 18.23 16.81
C GLU A 97 11.09 17.05 15.94
N VAL A 98 10.77 15.82 16.35
CA VAL A 98 11.05 14.60 15.57
C VAL A 98 10.18 14.57 14.32
N TRP A 99 8.89 14.86 14.45
CA TRP A 99 7.98 14.98 13.30
C TRP A 99 8.45 16.03 12.29
N ARG A 100 8.90 17.19 12.78
CA ARG A 100 9.42 18.27 11.93
C ARG A 100 10.68 17.83 11.18
N PHE A 101 11.62 17.22 11.90
CA PHE A 101 12.86 16.70 11.32
C PHE A 101 12.58 15.65 10.23
N MET A 102 11.65 14.74 10.47
CA MET A 102 11.24 13.74 9.48
C MET A 102 10.73 14.37 8.18
N ARG A 103 9.95 15.46 8.26
CA ARG A 103 9.47 16.23 7.10
C ARG A 103 10.62 16.94 6.39
N GLU A 104 11.42 17.69 7.13
CA GLU A 104 12.54 18.49 6.59
C GLU A 104 13.57 17.63 5.86
N LYS A 105 13.87 16.44 6.38
CA LYS A 105 14.80 15.48 5.77
C LYS A 105 14.11 14.50 4.79
N LYS A 106 12.81 14.67 4.53
CA LYS A 106 12.04 13.90 3.53
C LYS A 106 11.95 12.39 3.83
N PHE A 107 11.90 12.01 5.11
CA PHE A 107 11.70 10.62 5.50
C PHE A 107 10.37 10.04 4.99
N PHE A 108 9.35 10.85 4.71
CA PHE A 108 8.08 10.39 4.15
C PHE A 108 8.07 10.23 2.61
N GLY A 109 9.15 10.65 1.94
CA GLY A 109 9.27 10.67 0.49
C GLY A 109 10.50 9.94 -0.05
N MET A 110 11.00 8.92 0.65
CA MET A 110 12.21 8.21 0.26
C MET A 110 12.06 7.57 -1.12
N ILE A 111 10.95 6.86 -1.36
CA ILE A 111 10.70 6.16 -2.62
C ILE A 111 10.16 7.07 -3.74
N ILE A 112 9.74 8.30 -3.41
CA ILE A 112 9.14 9.21 -4.38
C ILE A 112 10.25 9.78 -5.30
N PRO A 113 10.08 9.77 -6.62
CA PRO A 113 11.06 10.29 -7.57
C PRO A 113 11.45 11.73 -7.29
N LYS A 114 12.73 12.05 -7.53
CA LYS A 114 13.27 13.42 -7.34
C LYS A 114 12.52 14.50 -8.12
N LYS A 115 11.95 14.17 -9.29
CA LYS A 115 11.12 15.11 -10.08
C LYS A 115 9.87 15.59 -9.33
N TYR A 116 9.40 14.81 -8.34
CA TYR A 116 8.32 15.16 -7.43
C TYR A 116 8.85 15.61 -6.06
N GLY A 117 10.13 15.93 -5.95
CA GLY A 117 10.72 16.43 -4.70
C GLY A 117 11.03 15.35 -3.65
N GLY A 118 10.84 14.06 -3.94
CA GLY A 118 11.30 12.96 -3.07
C GLY A 118 12.80 12.68 -3.19
N LEU A 119 13.25 11.59 -2.57
CA LEU A 119 14.67 11.18 -2.61
C LEU A 119 14.98 10.18 -3.73
N GLY A 120 13.98 9.43 -4.21
CA GLY A 120 14.15 8.42 -5.26
C GLY A 120 15.06 7.25 -4.86
N PHE A 121 15.04 6.88 -3.59
CA PHE A 121 15.85 5.80 -3.04
C PHE A 121 15.39 4.42 -3.51
N SER A 122 16.38 3.53 -3.61
CA SER A 122 16.17 2.12 -3.92
C SER A 122 15.42 1.38 -2.82
N ALA A 123 14.85 0.23 -3.17
CA ALA A 123 14.29 -0.72 -2.21
C ALA A 123 15.29 -1.12 -1.12
N PHE A 124 16.58 -1.25 -1.48
CA PHE A 124 17.64 -1.59 -0.53
C PHE A 124 17.91 -0.45 0.45
N ALA A 125 18.00 0.79 -0.01
CA ALA A 125 18.15 1.94 0.88
C ALA A 125 16.93 2.12 1.80
N HIS A 126 15.72 1.93 1.28
CA HIS A 126 14.51 1.90 2.12
C HIS A 126 14.63 0.84 3.23
N SER A 127 15.00 -0.40 2.91
CA SER A 127 15.22 -1.46 3.89
C SER A 127 16.25 -1.06 4.96
N GLU A 128 17.41 -0.55 4.54
CA GLU A 128 18.51 -0.18 5.45
C GLU A 128 18.16 0.98 6.38
N VAL A 129 17.40 1.97 5.88
CA VAL A 129 16.88 3.07 6.70
C VAL A 129 15.94 2.54 7.78
N ILE A 130 14.95 1.73 7.40
CA ILE A 130 13.97 1.17 8.36
C ILE A 130 14.65 0.26 9.38
N ARG A 131 15.59 -0.58 8.93
CA ARG A 131 16.39 -1.46 9.80
C ARG A 131 17.23 -0.70 10.80
N THR A 132 17.80 0.44 10.39
CA THR A 132 18.57 1.28 11.30
C THR A 132 17.66 1.95 12.32
N LEU A 133 16.50 2.48 11.90
CA LEU A 133 15.53 3.10 12.80
C LEU A 133 14.92 2.08 13.78
N SER A 134 14.57 0.88 13.32
CA SER A 134 13.95 -0.16 14.15
C SER A 134 14.87 -0.63 15.28
N SER A 135 16.19 -0.62 15.06
CA SER A 135 17.19 -0.88 16.11
C SER A 135 17.14 0.13 17.28
N ARG A 136 16.53 1.30 17.06
CA ARG A 136 16.44 2.37 18.05
C ARG A 136 15.01 2.58 18.57
N SER A 137 14.02 2.65 17.69
CA SER A 137 12.62 2.89 18.03
C SER A 137 11.71 2.30 16.94
N ASN A 138 10.88 1.33 17.35
CA ASN A 138 9.86 0.78 16.47
C ASN A 138 8.79 1.82 16.11
N THR A 139 8.47 2.72 17.05
CA THR A 139 7.54 3.83 16.83
C THR A 139 8.03 4.75 15.71
N GLY A 140 9.31 5.17 15.76
CA GLY A 140 9.93 5.98 14.70
C GLY A 140 10.01 5.23 13.37
N ALA A 141 10.43 3.97 13.39
CA ALA A 141 10.55 3.14 12.20
C ALA A 141 9.20 2.96 11.47
N VAL A 142 8.14 2.57 12.19
CA VAL A 142 6.80 2.38 11.59
C VAL A 142 6.24 3.68 11.03
N THR A 143 6.49 4.81 11.69
CA THR A 143 6.04 6.13 11.23
C THR A 143 6.68 6.50 9.89
N VAL A 144 7.96 6.22 9.70
CA VAL A 144 8.69 6.44 8.43
C VAL A 144 8.31 5.39 7.39
N MET A 145 8.09 4.15 7.80
CA MET A 145 7.88 2.99 6.93
C MET A 145 6.59 3.07 6.11
N VAL A 146 5.47 3.47 6.72
CA VAL A 146 4.14 3.38 6.08
C VAL A 146 4.02 4.28 4.86
N PRO A 147 4.43 5.57 4.88
CA PRO A 147 4.40 6.43 3.69
C PRO A 147 5.25 5.91 2.52
N ASN A 148 6.28 5.09 2.80
CA ASN A 148 7.22 4.57 1.81
C ASN A 148 6.93 3.13 1.34
N SER A 149 5.78 2.56 1.67
CA SER A 149 5.38 1.23 1.22
C SER A 149 3.88 1.18 0.92
N LEU A 150 3.09 0.91 1.96
CA LEU A 150 1.64 0.76 1.91
C LEU A 150 0.88 2.08 1.72
N GLY A 151 1.61 3.18 1.56
CA GLY A 151 1.05 4.51 1.34
C GLY A 151 0.52 4.70 -0.09
N PRO A 152 -0.38 5.68 -0.29
CA PRO A 152 -0.82 6.13 -1.61
C PRO A 152 0.30 6.51 -2.58
N GLY A 153 1.50 6.85 -2.09
CA GLY A 153 2.63 7.24 -2.94
C GLY A 153 2.98 6.16 -3.98
N GLU A 154 3.12 4.90 -3.55
CA GLU A 154 3.42 3.80 -4.47
C GLU A 154 2.29 3.57 -5.49
N LEU A 155 1.04 3.58 -5.02
CA LEU A 155 -0.14 3.42 -5.88
C LEU A 155 -0.27 4.55 -6.90
N LEU A 156 0.02 5.80 -6.52
CA LEU A 156 0.00 6.95 -7.42
C LEU A 156 1.09 6.86 -8.50
N MET A 157 2.28 6.38 -8.14
CA MET A 157 3.37 6.18 -9.10
C MET A 157 3.01 5.12 -10.13
N GLN A 158 2.39 4.01 -9.72
CA GLN A 158 2.05 2.90 -10.61
C GLN A 158 0.76 3.13 -11.41
N PHE A 159 -0.28 3.68 -10.76
CA PHE A 159 -1.64 3.69 -11.30
C PHE A 159 -2.26 5.07 -11.42
N GLY A 160 -1.69 6.10 -10.78
CA GLY A 160 -2.25 7.45 -10.79
C GLY A 160 -2.35 8.05 -12.19
N THR A 161 -3.17 9.08 -12.34
CA THR A 161 -3.10 9.96 -13.53
C THR A 161 -1.94 10.94 -13.39
N ASP A 162 -1.52 11.60 -14.47
CA ASP A 162 -0.49 12.65 -14.39
C ASP A 162 -0.93 13.76 -13.43
N ALA A 163 -2.18 14.22 -13.53
CA ALA A 163 -2.74 15.23 -12.64
C ALA A 163 -2.71 14.79 -11.16
N GLN A 164 -3.02 13.52 -10.86
CA GLN A 164 -2.94 13.00 -9.50
C GLN A 164 -1.49 12.93 -9.00
N ARG A 165 -0.55 12.47 -9.84
CA ARG A 165 0.87 12.41 -9.47
C ARG A 165 1.43 13.79 -9.18
N ASP A 166 1.21 14.74 -10.09
CA ASP A 166 1.74 16.09 -10.01
C ASP A 166 1.15 16.87 -8.83
N HIS A 167 -0.08 16.53 -8.42
CA HIS A 167 -0.70 17.05 -7.22
C HIS A 167 -0.13 16.35 -5.96
N TRP A 168 -0.35 15.05 -5.81
CA TRP A 168 -0.15 14.37 -4.53
C TRP A 168 1.31 14.06 -4.21
N LEU A 169 2.13 13.64 -5.17
CA LEU A 169 3.49 13.15 -4.88
C LEU A 169 4.40 14.23 -4.26
N PRO A 170 4.39 15.49 -4.72
CA PRO A 170 5.17 16.55 -4.06
C PRO A 170 4.78 16.80 -2.61
N ARG A 171 3.48 16.75 -2.30
CA ARG A 171 2.97 17.00 -0.93
C ARG A 171 3.21 15.82 0.01
N LEU A 172 3.17 14.61 -0.52
CA LEU A 172 3.58 13.41 0.21
C LEU A 172 5.09 13.43 0.48
N ALA A 173 5.89 13.86 -0.50
CA ALA A 173 7.35 13.91 -0.36
C ALA A 173 7.84 14.96 0.65
N SER A 174 7.18 16.13 0.71
CA SER A 174 7.45 17.15 1.71
C SER A 174 6.89 16.81 3.10
N GLY A 175 5.99 15.82 3.16
CA GLY A 175 5.20 15.52 4.34
C GLY A 175 4.19 16.60 4.67
N GLU A 176 3.81 17.49 3.74
CA GLU A 176 2.63 18.35 3.89
C GLU A 176 1.38 17.49 4.07
N GLU A 177 1.29 16.43 3.26
CA GLU A 177 0.26 15.41 3.37
C GLU A 177 0.81 14.17 4.09
N ILE A 178 0.11 13.73 5.13
CA ILE A 178 0.42 12.50 5.86
C ILE A 178 -0.57 11.42 5.41
N PRO A 179 -0.10 10.37 4.71
CA PRO A 179 -0.98 9.34 4.23
C PRO A 179 -1.28 8.28 5.28
N CYS A 180 -2.46 7.66 5.15
CA CYS A 180 -2.74 6.34 5.70
C CYS A 180 -3.50 5.46 4.69
N PHE A 181 -3.61 4.17 4.96
CA PHE A 181 -4.27 3.21 4.05
C PHE A 181 -5.32 2.36 4.77
N GLY A 182 -6.59 2.64 4.47
CA GLY A 182 -7.76 1.98 5.01
C GLY A 182 -8.11 0.70 4.27
N LEU A 183 -7.57 -0.44 4.72
CA LEU A 183 -7.93 -1.77 4.22
C LEU A 183 -8.69 -2.59 5.26
N THR A 184 -8.07 -2.79 6.43
CA THR A 184 -8.58 -3.65 7.50
C THR A 184 -9.83 -3.08 8.18
N SER A 185 -10.82 -3.94 8.44
CA SER A 185 -12.03 -3.63 9.20
C SER A 185 -12.25 -4.67 10.31
N ALA A 186 -13.33 -4.55 11.08
CA ALA A 186 -13.67 -5.55 12.09
C ALA A 186 -14.07 -6.90 11.46
N GLN A 187 -14.56 -6.88 10.21
CA GLN A 187 -15.07 -8.05 9.49
C GLN A 187 -14.07 -8.61 8.47
N ALA A 188 -13.09 -7.81 8.03
CA ALA A 188 -12.14 -8.18 6.98
C ALA A 188 -10.70 -7.82 7.37
N GLY A 189 -9.82 -8.84 7.33
CA GLY A 189 -8.39 -8.74 7.63
C GLY A 189 -7.57 -9.50 6.60
N SER A 190 -7.22 -10.76 6.89
CA SER A 190 -6.52 -11.64 5.95
C SER A 190 -7.32 -11.87 4.65
N ASP A 191 -8.64 -12.06 4.76
CA ASP A 191 -9.55 -12.02 3.63
C ASP A 191 -9.98 -10.57 3.36
N ALA A 192 -9.12 -9.83 2.66
CA ALA A 192 -9.38 -8.44 2.31
C ALA A 192 -10.55 -8.29 1.30
N ALA A 193 -10.85 -9.33 0.51
CA ALA A 193 -11.95 -9.29 -0.47
C ALA A 193 -13.34 -9.32 0.21
N ALA A 194 -13.41 -9.83 1.45
CA ALA A 194 -14.61 -9.80 2.28
C ALA A 194 -14.97 -8.42 2.86
N MET A 195 -14.27 -7.34 2.46
CA MET A 195 -14.60 -5.99 2.93
C MET A 195 -16.08 -5.65 2.72
N THR A 196 -16.64 -4.88 3.67
CA THR A 196 -18.04 -4.48 3.69
C THR A 196 -18.24 -2.99 3.45
N ASP A 197 -17.14 -2.26 3.24
CA ASP A 197 -17.16 -0.84 2.92
C ASP A 197 -17.68 -0.65 1.49
N THR A 198 -18.58 0.31 1.31
CA THR A 198 -19.33 0.48 0.07
C THR A 198 -19.14 1.86 -0.53
N GLY A 199 -19.15 1.89 -1.86
CA GLY A 199 -19.31 3.10 -2.65
C GLY A 199 -20.43 2.90 -3.64
N VAL A 200 -21.32 3.89 -3.77
CA VAL A 200 -22.38 3.89 -4.78
C VAL A 200 -22.15 5.07 -5.71
N VAL A 201 -22.04 4.80 -7.01
CA VAL A 201 -21.94 5.84 -8.02
C VAL A 201 -23.22 6.67 -8.00
N CYS A 202 -23.08 7.99 -7.92
CA CYS A 202 -24.22 8.90 -7.96
C CYS A 202 -23.79 10.29 -8.43
N ARG A 203 -24.76 11.13 -8.81
CA ARG A 203 -24.54 12.57 -8.95
C ARG A 203 -24.59 13.25 -7.58
N GLY A 204 -23.77 14.28 -7.40
CA GLY A 204 -23.73 15.07 -6.18
C GLY A 204 -23.01 16.40 -6.38
N SER A 205 -23.20 17.31 -5.43
CA SER A 205 -22.52 18.61 -5.45
C SER A 205 -21.12 18.48 -4.84
N PHE A 206 -20.11 18.95 -5.57
CA PHE A 206 -18.75 19.10 -5.08
C PHE A 206 -18.19 20.45 -5.52
N ASN A 207 -17.66 21.23 -4.58
CA ASN A 207 -17.19 22.60 -4.83
C ASN A 207 -18.21 23.47 -5.60
N GLY A 208 -19.49 23.34 -5.25
CA GLY A 208 -20.59 24.12 -5.85
C GLY A 208 -21.00 23.70 -7.25
N LYS A 209 -20.48 22.57 -7.78
CA LYS A 209 -20.86 22.02 -9.08
C LYS A 209 -21.44 20.62 -8.92
N GLU A 210 -22.49 20.33 -9.68
CA GLU A 210 -22.97 18.95 -9.79
C GLU A 210 -21.98 18.14 -10.65
N VAL A 211 -21.49 17.04 -10.09
CA VAL A 211 -20.53 16.14 -10.73
C VAL A 211 -20.95 14.69 -10.52
N LEU A 212 -20.47 13.81 -11.40
CA LEU A 212 -20.54 12.38 -11.17
C LEU A 212 -19.47 11.98 -10.13
N GLY A 213 -19.87 11.21 -9.14
CA GLY A 213 -19.04 10.85 -8.01
C GLY A 213 -19.49 9.55 -7.36
N ILE A 214 -18.99 9.34 -6.14
CA ILE A 214 -19.24 8.14 -5.35
C ILE A 214 -19.65 8.59 -3.95
N ARG A 215 -20.76 8.06 -3.45
CA ARG A 215 -21.12 8.16 -2.03
C ARG A 215 -20.59 6.95 -1.27
N LEU A 216 -19.73 7.21 -0.30
CA LEU A 216 -18.95 6.21 0.42
C LEU A 216 -19.44 6.04 1.87
N ASN A 217 -19.42 4.79 2.33
CA ASN A 217 -19.63 4.41 3.72
C ASN A 217 -18.58 3.36 4.13
N TRP A 218 -17.85 3.61 5.21
CA TRP A 218 -16.80 2.70 5.67
C TRP A 218 -16.62 2.70 7.18
N ARG A 219 -16.02 1.62 7.68
CA ARG A 219 -15.50 1.50 9.04
C ARG A 219 -14.23 0.67 9.05
N LYS A 220 -13.10 1.33 9.15
CA LYS A 220 -11.77 0.71 9.18
C LYS A 220 -11.18 0.73 10.59
N ARG A 221 -10.33 -0.25 10.88
CA ARG A 221 -9.67 -0.44 12.18
C ARG A 221 -8.19 -0.73 11.96
N TYR A 222 -7.37 -0.32 12.93
CA TYR A 222 -5.92 -0.53 12.92
C TYR A 222 -5.23 0.10 11.71
N ILE A 223 -5.64 1.33 11.40
CA ILE A 223 -5.05 2.09 10.31
C ILE A 223 -3.92 2.93 10.87
N THR A 224 -2.68 2.53 10.58
CA THR A 224 -1.47 3.24 10.94
C THR A 224 -1.47 4.65 10.33
N LEU A 225 -0.99 5.63 11.10
CA LEU A 225 -1.01 7.08 10.85
C LEU A 225 -2.40 7.73 10.79
N CYS A 226 -3.49 6.97 10.78
CA CYS A 226 -4.85 7.52 10.65
C CYS A 226 -5.20 8.66 11.62
N PRO A 227 -4.81 8.66 12.90
CA PRO A 227 -5.15 9.75 13.82
C PRO A 227 -4.59 11.12 13.39
N VAL A 228 -3.49 11.14 12.63
CA VAL A 228 -2.79 12.34 12.17
C VAL A 228 -2.76 12.47 10.64
N ALA A 229 -3.45 11.58 9.93
CA ALA A 229 -3.45 11.54 8.48
C ALA A 229 -4.31 12.67 7.90
N THR A 230 -3.81 13.27 6.82
CA THR A 230 -4.51 14.30 6.04
C THR A 230 -5.13 13.72 4.77
N VAL A 231 -4.63 12.57 4.31
CA VAL A 231 -5.17 11.82 3.16
C VAL A 231 -5.25 10.32 3.45
N LEU A 232 -6.38 9.73 3.09
CA LEU A 232 -6.70 8.31 3.26
C LEU A 232 -6.76 7.63 1.89
N GLY A 233 -5.89 6.65 1.64
CA GLY A 233 -6.13 5.65 0.61
C GLY A 233 -7.19 4.66 1.11
N LEU A 234 -8.35 4.57 0.47
CA LEU A 234 -9.44 3.71 0.91
C LEU A 234 -9.78 2.66 -0.15
N ALA A 235 -9.81 1.40 0.27
CA ALA A 235 -10.38 0.30 -0.53
C ALA A 235 -11.82 0.00 -0.11
N PHE A 236 -12.72 -0.09 -1.08
CA PHE A 236 -14.14 -0.34 -0.90
C PHE A 236 -14.73 -1.09 -2.11
N LYS A 237 -15.92 -1.68 -1.95
CA LYS A 237 -16.70 -2.28 -3.05
C LYS A 237 -17.54 -1.20 -3.72
N LEU A 238 -17.36 -1.02 -5.02
CA LEU A 238 -18.07 -0.02 -5.80
C LEU A 238 -19.27 -0.62 -6.53
N TYR A 239 -20.40 0.06 -6.42
CA TYR A 239 -21.67 -0.30 -7.06
C TYR A 239 -22.20 0.86 -7.91
N ASP A 240 -22.85 0.54 -9.01
CA ASP A 240 -23.49 1.48 -9.94
C ASP A 240 -24.90 1.00 -10.31
N PRO A 241 -25.87 1.08 -9.37
CA PRO A 241 -27.22 0.57 -9.58
C PRO A 241 -27.99 1.35 -10.66
N ASP A 242 -27.56 2.57 -10.98
CA ASP A 242 -28.19 3.46 -11.96
C ASP A 242 -27.51 3.39 -13.34
N GLY A 243 -26.47 2.58 -13.51
CA GLY A 243 -25.76 2.37 -14.77
C GLY A 243 -25.07 3.64 -15.32
N LEU A 244 -24.55 4.49 -14.45
CA LEU A 244 -23.93 5.77 -14.80
C LEU A 244 -22.51 5.64 -15.37
N LEU A 245 -21.81 4.52 -15.09
CA LEU A 245 -20.49 4.17 -15.61
C LEU A 245 -20.54 3.05 -16.67
N GLY A 246 -21.62 2.27 -16.70
CA GLY A 246 -21.80 1.19 -17.66
C GLY A 246 -22.89 0.21 -17.25
N GLU A 247 -22.87 -0.99 -17.84
CA GLU A 247 -23.94 -1.99 -17.65
C GLU A 247 -23.79 -2.86 -16.39
N LYS A 248 -22.65 -2.77 -15.68
CA LYS A 248 -22.37 -3.60 -14.50
C LYS A 248 -22.74 -2.87 -13.21
N GLU A 249 -23.71 -3.40 -12.48
CA GLU A 249 -24.08 -2.88 -11.15
C GLU A 249 -22.98 -3.13 -10.10
N ASP A 250 -22.41 -4.34 -10.04
CA ASP A 250 -21.25 -4.61 -9.19
C ASP A 250 -19.97 -4.40 -10.01
N ILE A 251 -19.29 -3.27 -9.74
CA ILE A 251 -18.07 -2.89 -10.45
C ILE A 251 -16.85 -3.60 -9.83
N GLY A 252 -16.93 -3.93 -8.55
CA GLY A 252 -15.87 -4.59 -7.79
C GLY A 252 -15.04 -3.63 -6.92
N ILE A 253 -13.92 -4.14 -6.40
CA ILE A 253 -13.08 -3.41 -5.45
C ILE A 253 -12.41 -2.23 -6.15
N THR A 254 -12.53 -1.05 -5.55
CA THR A 254 -11.94 0.21 -6.04
C THR A 254 -11.11 0.86 -4.94
N VAL A 255 -10.06 1.58 -5.33
CA VAL A 255 -9.23 2.36 -4.40
C VAL A 255 -9.32 3.84 -4.74
N ALA A 256 -9.62 4.68 -3.76
CA ALA A 256 -9.67 6.13 -3.90
C ALA A 256 -8.78 6.84 -2.87
N LEU A 257 -8.39 8.08 -3.18
CA LEU A 257 -7.71 8.97 -2.25
C LEU A 257 -8.70 10.01 -1.71
N ILE A 258 -8.84 10.03 -0.40
CA ILE A 258 -9.87 10.80 0.30
C ILE A 258 -9.18 11.73 1.30
N PRO A 259 -9.22 13.06 1.10
CA PRO A 259 -8.83 14.02 2.12
C PRO A 259 -9.63 13.79 3.41
N THR A 260 -8.95 13.74 4.55
CA THR A 260 -9.58 13.37 5.82
C THR A 260 -10.43 14.49 6.42
N ASN A 261 -10.35 15.71 5.86
CA ASN A 261 -11.16 16.86 6.24
C ASN A 261 -12.53 16.93 5.52
N LEU A 262 -12.83 15.98 4.62
CA LEU A 262 -14.12 15.97 3.93
C LEU A 262 -15.29 15.74 4.91
N PRO A 263 -16.46 16.37 4.68
CA PRO A 263 -17.64 16.13 5.50
C PRO A 263 -18.02 14.65 5.57
N GLY A 264 -18.34 14.19 6.77
CA GLY A 264 -18.71 12.79 7.04
C GLY A 264 -17.54 11.86 7.36
N VAL A 265 -16.28 12.31 7.18
CA VAL A 265 -15.09 11.58 7.62
C VAL A 265 -14.87 11.78 9.12
N THR A 266 -14.56 10.69 9.83
CA THR A 266 -14.21 10.71 11.25
C THR A 266 -12.89 9.97 11.48
N THR A 267 -11.92 10.67 12.06
CA THR A 267 -10.57 10.17 12.42
C THR A 267 -10.17 10.70 13.80
N GLY A 268 -8.90 10.54 14.20
CA GLY A 268 -8.34 11.12 15.43
C GLY A 268 -8.37 10.21 16.66
N ARG A 269 -9.32 9.26 16.74
CA ARG A 269 -9.27 8.21 17.78
C ARG A 269 -8.03 7.34 17.60
N ARG A 270 -7.50 6.83 18.71
CA ARG A 270 -6.27 6.06 18.70
C ARG A 270 -6.43 4.68 19.35
N HIS A 271 -5.78 3.69 18.76
CA HIS A 271 -5.56 2.37 19.33
C HIS A 271 -4.11 2.26 19.82
N LEU A 272 -3.92 1.57 20.95
CA LEU A 272 -2.59 1.25 21.50
C LEU A 272 -2.42 -0.28 21.59
N PRO A 273 -2.37 -1.00 20.46
CA PRO A 273 -2.19 -2.44 20.48
C PRO A 273 -0.80 -2.77 21.04
N ALA A 274 -0.74 -3.68 22.01
CA ALA A 274 0.51 -4.15 22.62
C ALA A 274 1.45 -3.02 23.09
N PHE A 275 0.89 -1.92 23.62
CA PHE A 275 1.65 -0.75 24.07
C PHE A 275 2.61 -0.18 23.02
N GLN A 276 2.22 -0.24 21.74
CA GLN A 276 2.96 0.42 20.67
C GLN A 276 2.42 1.84 20.46
N PHE A 277 3.33 2.82 20.44
CA PHE A 277 3.02 4.25 20.46
C PHE A 277 3.20 4.95 19.10
N PHE A 278 3.29 4.21 17.99
CA PHE A 278 3.05 4.83 16.69
C PHE A 278 1.58 5.24 16.55
N GLN A 279 1.32 6.24 15.70
CA GLN A 279 -0.03 6.68 15.41
C GLN A 279 -0.81 5.55 14.73
N ASN A 280 -1.93 5.13 15.32
CA ASN A 280 -2.74 4.03 14.83
C ASN A 280 -4.17 4.21 15.30
N GLY A 281 -5.15 4.10 14.43
CA GLY A 281 -6.53 4.42 14.80
C GLY A 281 -7.58 3.84 13.86
N PRO A 282 -8.86 3.91 14.24
CA PRO A 282 -9.96 3.67 13.32
C PRO A 282 -10.24 4.90 12.47
N THR A 283 -10.84 4.68 11.30
CA THR A 283 -11.51 5.73 10.52
C THR A 283 -12.90 5.25 10.14
N GLU A 284 -13.85 6.17 10.19
CA GLU A 284 -15.22 5.93 9.74
C GLU A 284 -15.61 7.01 8.74
N GLY A 285 -16.47 6.65 7.80
CA GLY A 285 -17.08 7.58 6.86
C GLY A 285 -18.54 7.26 6.71
N LYS A 286 -19.39 8.27 6.79
CA LYS A 286 -20.83 8.14 6.55
C LYS A 286 -21.27 9.15 5.50
N ASP A 287 -21.87 8.63 4.43
CA ASP A 287 -22.40 9.42 3.31
C ASP A 287 -21.39 10.41 2.71
N VAL A 288 -20.10 10.04 2.71
CA VAL A 288 -19.02 10.90 2.20
C VAL A 288 -19.07 10.90 0.68
N PHE A 289 -19.22 12.09 0.09
CA PHE A 289 -19.24 12.23 -1.37
C PHE A 289 -17.85 12.62 -1.89
N ILE A 290 -17.36 11.87 -2.87
CA ILE A 290 -16.12 12.18 -3.60
C ILE A 290 -16.38 12.21 -5.12
N PRO A 291 -15.74 13.11 -5.88
CA PRO A 291 -15.72 13.03 -7.34
C PRO A 291 -15.05 11.75 -7.83
N LEU A 292 -15.42 11.25 -9.02
CA LEU A 292 -14.79 10.07 -9.61
C LEU A 292 -13.27 10.20 -9.81
N ASP A 293 -12.78 11.42 -10.01
CA ASP A 293 -11.35 11.72 -10.17
C ASP A 293 -10.52 11.42 -8.90
N PHE A 294 -11.17 11.12 -7.78
CA PHE A 294 -10.49 10.70 -6.55
C PHE A 294 -10.14 9.20 -6.58
N VAL A 295 -10.77 8.40 -7.46
CA VAL A 295 -10.32 7.03 -7.74
C VAL A 295 -8.90 7.08 -8.28
N ILE A 296 -7.98 6.29 -7.72
CA ILE A 296 -6.58 6.29 -8.18
C ILE A 296 -6.55 5.82 -9.64
N GLY A 297 -6.01 6.66 -10.52
CA GLY A 297 -6.02 6.43 -11.97
C GLY A 297 -7.33 6.77 -12.69
N GLY A 298 -8.28 7.39 -11.97
CA GLY A 298 -9.56 7.89 -12.47
C GLY A 298 -10.58 6.79 -12.75
N GLU A 299 -11.66 7.17 -13.46
CA GLU A 299 -12.79 6.29 -13.79
C GLU A 299 -12.38 4.96 -14.43
N LYS A 300 -11.35 4.96 -15.28
CA LYS A 300 -10.84 3.76 -15.98
C LYS A 300 -10.30 2.68 -15.04
N GLN A 301 -10.02 3.03 -13.78
CA GLN A 301 -9.54 2.12 -12.75
C GLN A 301 -10.62 1.71 -11.74
N ALA A 302 -11.86 2.17 -11.90
CA ALA A 302 -12.99 1.66 -11.14
C ALA A 302 -13.10 0.13 -11.31
N GLY A 303 -13.24 -0.58 -10.19
CA GLY A 303 -13.26 -2.06 -10.14
C GLY A 303 -11.90 -2.76 -10.23
N ARG A 304 -10.80 -2.02 -10.46
CA ARG A 304 -9.44 -2.57 -10.59
C ARG A 304 -8.60 -2.48 -9.32
N GLY A 305 -9.22 -2.09 -8.21
CA GLY A 305 -8.58 -1.90 -6.92
C GLY A 305 -7.95 -3.16 -6.35
N TRP A 306 -8.48 -4.35 -6.65
CA TRP A 306 -7.86 -5.59 -6.17
C TRP A 306 -6.42 -5.79 -6.70
N ARG A 307 -6.20 -5.49 -7.99
CA ARG A 307 -4.85 -5.52 -8.58
C ARG A 307 -3.92 -4.52 -7.88
N MET A 308 -4.41 -3.33 -7.59
CA MET A 308 -3.65 -2.29 -6.88
C MET A 308 -3.26 -2.73 -5.47
N LEU A 309 -4.19 -3.35 -4.73
CA LEU A 309 -3.93 -3.86 -3.39
C LEU A 309 -2.84 -4.93 -3.40
N MET A 310 -2.89 -5.86 -4.36
CA MET A 310 -1.89 -6.92 -4.46
C MET A 310 -0.50 -6.37 -4.80
N ALA A 311 -0.42 -5.34 -5.65
CA ALA A 311 0.83 -4.64 -5.95
C ALA A 311 1.39 -3.91 -4.71
N ALA A 312 0.61 -3.07 -4.05
CA ALA A 312 1.07 -2.27 -2.90
C ALA A 312 1.44 -3.11 -1.66
N LEU A 313 0.78 -4.26 -1.45
CA LEU A 313 1.11 -5.15 -0.34
C LEU A 313 2.47 -5.85 -0.53
N ALA A 314 2.96 -5.97 -1.76
CA ALA A 314 4.21 -6.67 -2.06
C ALA A 314 5.42 -5.94 -1.45
N ALA A 315 5.56 -4.63 -1.67
CA ALA A 315 6.67 -3.84 -1.11
C ALA A 315 6.64 -3.82 0.43
N GLY A 316 5.44 -3.66 1.02
CA GLY A 316 5.26 -3.71 2.47
C GLY A 316 5.73 -5.04 3.09
N ARG A 317 5.45 -6.16 2.42
CA ARG A 317 5.84 -7.51 2.89
C ARG A 317 7.28 -7.89 2.56
N GLY A 318 7.78 -7.52 1.39
CA GLY A 318 9.08 -7.95 0.90
C GLY A 318 10.24 -7.07 1.37
N ILE A 319 9.97 -5.81 1.75
CA ILE A 319 11.00 -4.83 2.10
C ILE A 319 10.75 -4.30 3.51
N SER A 320 9.60 -3.67 3.74
CA SER A 320 9.37 -2.87 4.94
C SER A 320 9.24 -3.69 6.22
N LEU A 321 8.30 -4.63 6.28
CA LEU A 321 8.07 -5.43 7.50
C LEU A 321 9.29 -6.27 7.92
N PRO A 322 10.01 -6.98 7.02
CA PRO A 322 11.22 -7.69 7.39
C PRO A 322 12.33 -6.78 7.93
N SER A 323 12.33 -5.50 7.54
CA SER A 323 13.31 -4.53 8.04
C SER A 323 13.02 -4.05 9.46
N LEU A 324 11.88 -4.41 10.06
CA LEU A 324 11.58 -4.10 11.47
C LEU A 324 12.22 -5.09 12.46
N SER A 325 12.86 -6.16 11.98
CA SER A 325 13.48 -7.22 12.80
C SER A 325 14.98 -7.37 12.57
#